data_AF-A0A834K0Z0-F1
#
_entry.id   AF-A0A834K0Z0-F1
#
_cell.length_a   1.000
_cell.length_b   1.000
_cell.length_c   1.000
_cell.angle_alpha   90.00
_cell.angle_beta   90.00
_cell.angle_gamma   90.00
#
_symmetry.space_group_name_H-M   'P 1'
#
loop_
_entity.id
_entity.type
_entity.pdbx_description
1 polymer ?
#
loop_
_entity_poly.entity_id
_entity_poly.type
_entity_poly.pdbx_seq_one_letter_code
_entity_poly.pdbx_strand_id
1 'polypeptide(L)' 'MGIFIDGIEARRKILRGRKTITRQYYRGTAIPAWAIVLLCGISMLLIGGGLYLLLQKFVIDPADTTKSHSYQPAVQNEA' A
#
# COMPACT_ATOMS: atom_id res chain seq x y z
N MET A 1 12.52 -13.73 8.76
CA MET A 1 13.19 -14.63 9.72
C MET A 1 14.69 -14.66 9.43
N GLY A 2 15.46 -13.65 9.85
CA GLY A 2 16.90 -13.57 9.53
C GLY A 2 17.73 -12.69 10.47
N ILE A 3 17.09 -11.73 11.14
CA ILE A 3 17.77 -10.71 11.97
C ILE A 3 18.42 -11.30 13.24
N PHE A 4 17.91 -12.42 13.77
CA PHE A 4 18.42 -13.02 15.01
C PHE A 4 19.59 -14.00 14.82
N ILE A 5 19.85 -14.46 13.59
CA ILE A 5 20.91 -15.44 13.30
C ILE A 5 22.28 -14.75 13.21
N ASP A 6 22.32 -13.55 12.64
CA ASP A 6 23.56 -12.77 12.41
C ASP A 6 24.31 -12.44 13.70
N GLY A 7 23.57 -12.13 14.78
CA GLY A 7 24.16 -11.84 16.09
C GLY A 7 24.86 -13.04 16.74
N ILE A 8 24.35 -14.25 16.50
CA ILE A 8 24.89 -15.51 17.06
C ILE A 8 26.20 -15.87 16.34
N GLU A 9 26.23 -15.73 15.01
CA GLU A 9 27.44 -16.00 14.21
C GLU A 9 28.57 -15.00 14.52
N ALA A 10 28.24 -13.72 14.71
CA ALA A 10 29.21 -12.70 15.10
C ALA A 10 29.81 -12.97 16.50
N ARG A 11 28.97 -13.27 17.51
CA ARG A 11 29.46 -13.64 18.86
C ARG A 11 30.31 -14.91 18.83
N ARG A 12 29.90 -15.92 18.06
CA ARG A 12 30.66 -17.18 17.89
C ARG A 12 32.03 -16.95 17.26
N LYS A 13 32.17 -15.97 16.35
CA LYS A 13 33.44 -15.60 15.70
C LYS A 13 34.38 -14.86 16.66
N ILE A 14 33.84 -14.00 17.53
CA ILE A 14 34.60 -13.24 18.55
C ILE A 14 35.16 -14.18 19.63
N LEU A 15 34.33 -15.09 20.15
CA LEU A 15 34.74 -16.05 21.20
C LEU A 15 35.77 -17.09 20.74
N ARG A 16 35.92 -17.29 19.42
CA ARG A 16 36.91 -18.21 18.83
C ARG A 16 38.28 -17.55 18.54
N GLY A 17 38.49 -16.30 18.93
CA GLY A 17 39.82 -15.68 18.98
C GLY A 17 40.56 -15.52 17.65
N ARG A 18 39.88 -15.61 16.49
CA ARG A 18 40.52 -15.47 15.17
C ARG A 18 39.90 -14.34 14.35
N LYS A 19 40.76 -13.34 14.11
CA LYS A 19 40.70 -12.22 13.17
C LYS A 19 39.69 -11.10 13.51
N THR A 20 40.27 -9.91 13.68
CA THR A 20 39.63 -8.59 13.57
C THR A 20 38.45 -8.65 12.60
N ILE A 21 37.25 -8.47 13.16
CA ILE A 21 36.04 -8.26 12.37
C ILE A 21 36.30 -7.02 11.52
N THR A 22 36.54 -7.20 10.22
CA THR A 22 36.53 -6.08 9.30
C THR A 22 35.08 -5.62 9.22
N ARG A 23 34.89 -4.31 9.38
CA ARG A 23 33.62 -3.58 9.45
C ARG A 23 32.84 -3.63 8.13
N GLN A 24 32.48 -4.84 7.69
CA GLN A 24 31.79 -5.12 6.42
C GLN A 24 30.66 -6.15 6.58
N TYR A 25 30.43 -6.70 7.79
CA TYR A 25 29.38 -7.70 8.02
C TYR A 25 27.96 -7.14 7.96
N TYR A 26 27.76 -5.85 8.21
CA TYR A 26 26.47 -5.19 8.08
C TYR A 26 26.38 -4.52 6.72
N ARG A 27 26.05 -5.28 5.67
CA ARG A 27 25.44 -4.66 4.50
C ARG A 27 24.05 -4.22 4.93
N GLY A 28 23.82 -2.91 4.98
CA GLY A 28 22.51 -2.34 5.25
C GLY A 28 21.46 -2.98 4.34
N THR A 29 20.21 -3.04 4.80
CA THR A 29 19.11 -3.54 3.97
C THR A 29 19.13 -2.82 2.63
N ALA A 30 19.04 -3.59 1.53
CA ALA A 30 19.08 -3.03 0.17
C ALA A 30 17.96 -1.99 -0.06
N ILE A 31 16.89 -2.10 0.72
CA ILE A 31 15.76 -1.18 0.75
C ILE A 31 15.83 -0.41 2.07
N PRO A 32 15.90 0.94 2.05
CA PRO A 32 15.86 1.73 3.26
C PRO A 32 14.47 1.68 3.91
N ALA A 33 14.41 1.83 5.23
CA ALA A 33 13.15 1.67 5.98
C ALA A 33 12.03 2.60 5.50
N TRP A 34 12.36 3.84 5.11
CA TRP A 34 11.38 4.81 4.59
C TRP A 34 10.69 4.33 3.31
N ALA A 35 11.38 3.56 2.46
CA ALA A 35 10.81 3.07 1.21
C ALA A 35 9.71 2.02 1.45
N ILE A 36 9.84 1.20 2.50
CA ILE A 36 8.82 0.21 2.88
C ILE A 36 7.53 0.92 3.31
N VAL A 37 7.66 1.98 4.11
CA VAL A 37 6.52 2.79 4.57
C VAL A 37 5.82 3.47 3.39
N LEU A 38 6.58 4.03 2.45
CA LEU A 38 5.99 4.63 1.23
C LEU A 38 5.25 3.61 0.38
N LEU A 39 5.82 2.42 0.15
CA LEU A 39 5.17 1.38 -0.64
C LEU A 39 3.87 0.94 0.02
N CYS A 40 3.86 0.77 1.34
CA CYS A 40 2.66 0.45 2.11
C CYS A 40 1.60 1.57 2.00
N GLY A 41 2.00 2.84 2.13
CA GLY A 41 1.09 3.98 1.98
C GLY A 41 0.47 4.08 0.58
N ILE A 42 1.29 3.94 -0.47
CA ILE A 42 0.82 3.93 -1.87
C ILE A 42 -0.15 2.78 -2.10
N SER A 43 0.16 1.58 -1.59
CA SER A 43 -0.72 0.43 -1.69
C SER A 43 -2.08 0.68 -1.03
N MET A 44 -2.11 1.29 0.15
CA MET A 44 -3.34 1.64 0.85
C MET A 44 -4.20 2.61 0.02
N LEU A 45 -3.58 3.63 -0.60
CA LEU A 45 -4.27 4.59 -1.46
C LEU A 45 -4.82 3.94 -2.74
N LEU A 46 -4.07 3.05 -3.37
CA LEU A 46 -4.52 2.33 -4.56
C LEU A 46 -5.69 1.39 -4.24
N ILE A 47 -5.66 0.72 -3.10
CA ILE A 47 -6.77 -0.15 -2.67
C ILE A 47 -8.02 0.69 -2.39
N GLY A 48 -7.90 1.79 -1.65
CA GLY A 48 -9.03 2.67 -1.35
C GLY A 48 -9.61 3.35 -2.59
N GLY A 49 -8.75 3.91 -3.45
CA GLY A 49 -9.16 4.52 -4.71
C GLY A 49 -9.75 3.51 -5.69
N GLY A 50 -9.15 2.33 -5.79
CA GLY A 50 -9.66 1.23 -6.61
C GLY A 50 -11.04 0.76 -6.15
N LEU A 51 -11.24 0.62 -4.83
CA LEU A 51 -12.54 0.29 -4.26
C LEU A 51 -13.60 1.34 -4.61
N TYR A 52 -13.27 2.63 -4.50
CA TYR A 52 -14.18 3.71 -4.88
C TYR A 52 -14.60 3.63 -6.35
N LEU A 53 -13.64 3.45 -7.27
CA LEU A 53 -13.94 3.32 -8.69
C LEU A 53 -14.80 2.10 -9.01
N LEU A 54 -14.56 0.99 -8.30
CA LEU A 54 -15.37 -0.22 -8.42
C LEU A 54 -16.81 0.06 -7.98
N LEU A 55 -17.02 0.69 -6.82
CA LEU A 55 -18.37 1.07 -6.37
C LEU A 55 -19.04 2.04 -7.33
N GLN A 56 -18.31 3.03 -7.87
CA GLN A 56 -18.84 3.96 -8.87
C GLN A 56 -19.38 3.19 -10.10
N LYS A 57 -18.59 2.26 -10.63
CA LYS A 57 -18.93 1.48 -11.81
C LYS A 57 -20.08 0.49 -11.57
N PHE A 58 -20.14 -0.12 -10.39
CA PHE A 58 -21.12 -1.17 -10.10
C PHE A 58 -22.43 -0.66 -9.49
N VAL A 59 -22.40 0.44 -8.75
CA VAL A 59 -23.58 0.93 -8.00
C VAL A 59 -24.17 2.17 -8.65
N ILE A 60 -23.35 3.12 -9.07
CA ILE A 60 -23.82 4.44 -9.51
C ILE A 60 -24.16 4.42 -11.00
N ASP A 61 -23.26 3.92 -11.85
CA ASP A 61 -23.50 3.83 -13.29
C ASP A 61 -24.82 3.10 -13.69
N PRO A 62 -25.22 1.96 -13.08
CA PRO A 62 -26.51 1.34 -13.39
C PRO A 62 -27.71 2.11 -12.83
N ALA A 63 -27.55 2.83 -11.72
CA ALA A 63 -28.61 3.65 -11.14
C ALA A 63 -28.91 4.90 -12.00
N ASP A 64 -27.88 5.52 -12.55
CA ASP A 64 -28.02 6.69 -13.43
C ASP A 64 -28.49 6.31 -14.84
N THR A 65 -28.09 5.14 -15.36
CA THR A 65 -28.61 4.62 -16.64
C THR A 65 -30.14 4.43 -16.60
N THR A 66 -30.70 4.12 -15.42
CA THR A 66 -32.15 3.96 -15.24
C THR A 66 -32.86 5.31 -15.11
N LYS A 67 -32.17 6.33 -14.58
CA LYS A 67 -32.67 7.71 -14.49
C LYS A 67 -32.29 8.48 -15.75
N SER A 68 -32.90 8.13 -16.88
CA SER A 68 -33.00 9.08 -17.99
C SER A 68 -33.59 10.38 -17.42
N HIS A 69 -32.76 11.42 -17.29
CA HIS A 69 -33.17 12.77 -16.89
C HIS A 69 -34.07 13.35 -17.98
N SER A 70 -35.29 12.82 -18.11
CA SER A 70 -36.38 13.50 -18.79
C SER A 70 -36.74 14.68 -17.89
N TYR A 71 -36.27 15.85 -18.28
CA TYR A 71 -36.79 17.11 -17.79
C TYR A 71 -38.34 17.02 -17.80
N GLN A 72 -38.94 16.97 -16.62
CA GLN A 72 -40.39 16.99 -16.46
C GLN A 72 -40.77 18.46 -16.25
N PRO A 73 -41.17 19.20 -17.31
CA PRO A 73 -41.65 20.56 -17.10
C PRO A 73 -42.88 20.52 -16.18
N ALA A 74 -42.96 21.51 -15.29
CA ALA A 74 -44.08 21.65 -14.38
C ALA A 74 -45.39 21.79 -15.17
N VAL A 75 -46.40 21.00 -14.82
CA VAL A 75 -47.74 21.10 -15.42
C VAL A 75 -48.33 22.48 -15.13
N GLN A 76 -48.40 23.32 -16.16
CA GLN A 76 -49.09 24.61 -16.09
C GLN A 76 -50.57 24.35 -16.31
N ASN A 77 -51.34 24.27 -15.24
CA ASN A 77 -52.80 24.27 -15.34
C ASN A 77 -53.24 25.72 -15.63
N GLU A 78 -53.48 26.02 -16.90
CA GLU A 78 -54.15 27.27 -17.30
C GLU A 78 -55.64 27.18 -16.90
N ALA A 79 -56.10 28.18 -16.15
CA ALA A 79 -57.46 28.32 -15.63
C ALA A 79 -58.31 29.24 -16.51
#